data_AF-A0A534T8C1-F1
#
_entry.id   AF-A0A534T8C1-F1
#
_cell.length_a   1.000
_cell.length_b   1.000
_cell.length_c   1.000
_cell.angle_alpha   90.00
_cell.angle_beta   90.00
_cell.angle_gamma   90.00
#
_symmetry.space_group_name_H-M   'P 1'
#
loop_
_entity.id
_entity.type
_entity.pdbx_description
1 polymer ?
#
loop_
_entity_poly.entity_id
_entity_poly.type
_entity_poly.pdbx_seq_one_letter_code
_entity_poly.pdbx_strand_id
1 'polypeptide(L)' 'MAASEGEIWVQLATRIPKHLHRELKLYCVKSDVSVMDFVVNALEEKLQRDGRGRERRRTRS' A
#
# COMPACT_ATOMS: atom_id res chain seq x y z
N MET A 1 -14.33 11.02 21.01
CA MET A 1 -14.46 9.81 20.18
C MET A 1 -13.38 8.85 20.64
N ALA A 2 -13.76 7.69 21.16
CA ALA A 2 -12.85 6.76 21.80
C ALA A 2 -11.86 6.18 20.79
N ALA A 3 -10.57 6.45 20.99
CA ALA A 3 -9.51 5.77 20.27
C ALA A 3 -9.57 4.28 20.68
N SER A 4 -9.83 3.42 19.71
CA SER A 4 -9.88 1.97 19.86
C SER A 4 -8.59 1.45 20.49
N GLU A 5 -8.68 1.03 21.76
CA GLU A 5 -7.63 0.32 22.49
C GLU A 5 -7.33 -1.01 21.78
N GLY A 6 -6.30 -1.04 20.93
CA GLY A 6 -5.78 -2.30 20.40
C GLY A 6 -5.31 -2.31 18.95
N GLU A 7 -5.28 -1.18 18.24
CA GLU A 7 -4.72 -1.16 16.89
C GLU A 7 -3.18 -1.21 16.97
N ILE A 8 -2.62 -2.40 16.75
CA ILE A 8 -1.17 -2.62 16.75
C ILE A 8 -0.61 -2.09 15.43
N TRP A 9 -0.01 -0.91 15.48
CA TRP A 9 0.72 -0.34 14.36
C TRP A 9 2.01 -1.11 14.12
N VAL A 10 2.06 -1.88 13.05
CA VAL A 10 3.28 -2.59 12.62
C VAL A 10 4.05 -1.71 11.64
N GLN A 11 5.28 -1.34 11.99
CA GLN A 11 6.17 -0.66 11.05
C GLN A 11 6.68 -1.66 10.00
N LEU A 12 6.41 -1.35 8.73
CA LEU A 12 6.88 -2.14 7.60
C LEU A 12 8.03 -1.42 6.91
N ALA A 13 9.09 -2.16 6.59
CA ALA A 13 10.18 -1.67 5.76
C ALA A 13 9.96 -2.12 4.30
N THR A 14 9.65 -1.18 3.41
CA THR A 14 9.51 -1.45 1.97
C THR A 14 10.81 -1.11 1.24
N ARG A 15 11.37 -2.09 0.51
CA ARG A 15 12.54 -1.85 -0.35
C ARG A 15 12.10 -1.29 -1.70
N ILE A 16 12.48 -0.05 -1.98
CA ILE A 16 12.16 0.63 -3.25
C ILE A 16 13.48 0.93 -3.98
N PRO A 17 13.65 0.49 -5.25
CA PRO A 17 14.81 0.86 -6.06
C PRO A 17 15.01 2.38 -6.12
N LYS A 18 16.27 2.85 -6.09
CA LYS A 18 16.57 4.29 -5.99
C LYS A 18 15.93 5.14 -7.09
N HIS A 19 15.95 4.67 -8.33
CA HIS A 19 15.35 5.40 -9.46
C HIS A 19 13.83 5.54 -9.27
N LEU A 20 13.16 4.45 -8.90
CA LEU A 20 11.72 4.43 -8.65
C LEU A 20 11.34 5.31 -7.46
N HIS A 21 12.12 5.28 -6.38
CA HIS A 21 11.87 6.14 -5.22
C HIS A 21 11.96 7.63 -5.58
N ARG A 22 12.88 8.02 -6.48
CA ARG A 22 12.98 9.40 -6.95
C ARG A 22 11.75 9.82 -7.75
N GLU A 23 11.32 9.00 -8.69
CA GLU A 23 10.12 9.26 -9.50
C GLU A 23 8.88 9.34 -8.63
N LEU A 24 8.71 8.38 -7.71
CA LEU A 24 7.62 8.34 -6.75
C LEU A 24 7.59 9.60 -5.88
N LYS A 25 8.74 10.04 -5.36
CA LYS A 25 8.81 11.26 -4.55
C LYS A 25 8.42 12.50 -5.36
N LEU A 26 8.87 12.62 -6.62
CA LEU A 26 8.48 13.73 -7.49
C LEU A 26 6.97 13.74 -7.77
N TYR A 27 6.36 12.57 -7.97
CA TYR A 27 4.91 12.45 -8.09
C TYR A 27 4.20 12.89 -6.81
N CYS A 28 4.63 12.39 -5.66
CA CYS A 28 4.05 12.71 -4.36
C CYS A 28 4.05 14.22 -4.07
N VAL A 29 5.15 14.93 -4.38
CA VAL A 29 5.24 16.39 -4.24
C VAL A 29 4.25 17.11 -5.17
N LYS A 30 4.11 16.66 -6.41
CA LYS A 30 3.18 17.27 -7.38
C LYS A 30 1.72 17.04 -7.01
N SER A 31 1.42 15.90 -6.40
CA SER A 31 0.06 15.48 -6.06
C SER A 31 -0.33 15.83 -4.62
N ASP A 32 0.56 16.45 -3.85
CA ASP A 32 0.38 16.77 -2.43
C ASP A 32 0.01 15.55 -1.56
N VAL A 33 0.72 14.44 -1.79
CA VAL A 33 0.53 13.17 -1.05
C VAL A 33 1.83 12.80 -0.36
N SER A 34 1.76 12.22 0.85
CA SER A 34 2.95 11.70 1.51
C SER A 34 3.45 10.42 0.84
N VAL A 35 4.76 10.20 0.85
CA VAL A 35 5.35 8.94 0.33
C VAL A 35 4.80 7.72 1.06
N MET A 36 4.53 7.85 2.37
CA MET A 36 3.98 6.78 3.18
C MET A 36 2.55 6.42 2.72
N ASP A 37 1.68 7.42 2.59
CA ASP A 37 0.29 7.21 2.16
C ASP A 37 0.23 6.62 0.74
N PHE A 38 1.09 7.10 -0.16
CA PHE A 38 1.19 6.53 -1.50
C PHE A 38 1.55 5.04 -1.46
N VAL A 39 2.55 4.66 -0.65
CA VAL A 39 2.99 3.26 -0.54
C VAL A 39 1.92 2.38 0.10
N VAL A 40 1.23 2.86 1.14
CA VAL A 40 0.12 2.14 1.77
C VAL A 40 -0.99 1.88 0.76
N ASN A 41 -1.46 2.92 0.06
CA ASN A 41 -2.50 2.78 -0.96
C ASN A 41 -2.09 1.80 -2.07
N ALA A 42 -0.86 1.90 -2.56
CA ALA A 42 -0.35 0.99 -3.60
C ALA A 42 -0.31 -0.48 -3.13
N LEU A 43 0.04 -0.71 -1.87
CA LEU A 43 0.02 -2.06 -1.27
C LEU A 43 -1.41 -2.58 -1.11
N GLU A 44 -2.34 -1.76 -0.64
CA GLU A 44 -3.76 -2.12 -0.52
C GLU A 44 -4.36 -2.49 -1.88
N GLU A 45 -4.14 -1.66 -2.91
CA GLU A 45 -4.60 -1.93 -4.26
C GLU A 45 -4.05 -3.25 -4.80
N LYS A 46 -2.76 -3.52 -4.56
CA LYS A 46 -2.13 -4.78 -4.97
C LYS A 46 -2.75 -5.98 -4.25
N LEU A 47 -2.90 -5.91 -2.94
CA LEU A 47 -3.51 -6.98 -2.14
C LEU A 47 -4.96 -7.24 -2.57
N GLN A 48 -5.72 -6.19 -2.86
CA GLN A 48 -7.09 -6.33 -3.39
C GLN A 48 -7.11 -7.02 -4.76
N ARG A 49 -6.18 -6.67 -5.68
CA ARG A 49 -6.06 -7.33 -6.98
C ARG A 49 -5.69 -8.81 -6.83
N ASP A 50 -4.71 -9.12 -5.99
CA ASP A 50 -4.26 -10.50 -5.76
C ASP A 50 -5.33 -11.34 -5.05
N GLY A 51 -6.04 -10.75 -4.09
CA GLY A 51 -7.17 -11.38 -3.39
C GLY A 51 -8.30 -11.76 -4.33
N ARG A 52 -8.70 -10.86 -5.23
CA ARG A 52 -9.71 -11.12 -6.27
C ARG A 52 -9.28 -12.23 -7.24
N GLY A 53 -8.00 -12.29 -7.60
CA GLY A 53 -7.44 -13.37 -8.43
C GLY A 53 -7.50 -14.74 -7.73
N ARG A 54 -7.23 -14.77 -6.42
CA ARG A 54 -7.25 -15.99 -5.60
C ARG A 54 -8.66 -16.51 -5.36
N GLU A 55 -9.63 -15.62 -5.14
CA GLU A 55 -11.04 -15.99 -4.98
C GLU A 55 -11.64 -16.61 -6.26
N ARG A 56 -11.37 -16.00 -7.43
CA ARG A 56 -11.77 -16.55 -8.74
C ARG A 56 -11.18 -17.93 -9.04
N ARG A 57 -9.99 -18.22 -8.50
CA ARG A 57 -9.34 -19.53 -8.65
C ARG A 57 -9.95 -20.58 -7.71
N ARG A 58 -10.40 -20.18 -6.53
CA ARG A 58 -11.09 -21.07 -5.57
C ARG A 58 -12.52 -21.43 -5.99
N THR A 59 -13.25 -20.52 -6.62
CA THR A 59 -14.61 -20.78 -7.13
C THR A 59 -14.65 -21.61 -8.42
N ARG A 60 -13.49 -21.84 -9.04
CA ARG A 60 -13.31 -22.67 -10.25
C ARG A 60 -12.75 -24.07 -9.95
N SER A 61 -12.49 -24.40 -8.68
CA SER A 61 -12.00 -25.70 -8.23
C SER A 61 -13.08 -26.48 -7.50
#